data_AF-A0A4Y9IUL8-F1
#
_entry.id   AF-A0A4Y9IUL8-F1
#
_cell.length_a   1.000
_cell.length_b   1.000
_cell.length_c   1.000
_cell.angle_alpha   90.00
_cell.angle_beta   90.00
_cell.angle_gamma   90.00
#
_symmetry.space_group_name_H-M   'P 1'
#
loop_
_entity.id
_entity.type
_entity.pdbx_description
1 polymer ?
#
loop_
_entity_poly.entity_id
_entity_poly.type
_entity_poly.pdbx_seq_one_letter_code
_entity_poly.pdbx_strand_id
1 'polypeptide(L)'
;MKYIIDPTIPFEGTVVTSMSDDIHSDYGGETLEALKKAKDNPNLIAVTPERVAELVNEHRAMLNKAPFEEIDEERYYDVMDCLPPARMLHNAFFVGECYQYDLYPFCFKIGGRFFEGRRAISTPKEVLYTEIKDFFDNLIKSETDGN
;
A
#
# COMPACT_ATOMS: atom_id res chain seq x y z
N MET A 1 -18.07 -3.57 -19.46
CA MET A 1 -17.40 -4.09 -18.25
C MET A 1 -17.56 -3.12 -17.10
N LYS A 2 -17.97 -3.63 -15.93
CA LYS A 2 -18.09 -2.89 -14.67
C LYS A 2 -17.36 -3.60 -13.55
N TYR A 3 -17.10 -2.88 -12.48
CA TYR A 3 -16.57 -3.42 -11.24
C TYR A 3 -17.52 -3.12 -10.09
N ILE A 4 -17.66 -4.04 -9.15
CA ILE A 4 -18.46 -3.84 -7.95
C ILE A 4 -17.55 -3.41 -6.81
N ILE A 5 -17.90 -2.31 -6.15
CA ILE A 5 -17.21 -1.83 -4.96
C ILE A 5 -18.21 -1.60 -3.82
N ASP A 6 -17.70 -1.59 -2.60
CA ASP A 6 -18.39 -1.03 -1.45
C ASP A 6 -17.88 0.41 -1.24
N PRO A 7 -18.72 1.43 -1.49
CA PRO A 7 -18.32 2.83 -1.32
C PRO A 7 -18.33 3.29 0.15
N THR A 8 -18.81 2.46 1.08
CA THR A 8 -18.92 2.81 2.51
C THR A 8 -17.64 2.56 3.29
N ILE A 9 -16.69 1.81 2.71
CA ILE A 9 -15.38 1.54 3.27
C ILE A 9 -14.28 2.18 2.41
N PRO A 10 -13.12 2.52 3.00
CA PRO A 10 -11.96 2.95 2.23
C PRO A 10 -11.57 1.91 1.19
N PHE A 11 -11.17 2.36 0.01
CA PHE A 11 -10.70 1.44 -1.03
C PHE A 11 -9.32 0.88 -0.64
N GLU A 12 -9.20 -0.45 -0.61
CA GLU A 12 -7.98 -1.16 -0.19
C GLU A 12 -7.21 -1.80 -1.37
N GLY A 13 -7.44 -1.30 -2.59
CA GLY A 13 -6.80 -1.85 -3.79
C GLY A 13 -7.50 -3.06 -4.40
N THR A 14 -8.68 -3.43 -3.89
CA THR A 14 -9.47 -4.56 -4.39
C THR A 14 -10.92 -4.18 -4.64
N VAL A 15 -11.50 -4.82 -5.64
CA VAL A 15 -12.93 -4.73 -5.98
C VAL A 15 -13.62 -6.00 -5.50
N VAL A 16 -14.93 -5.93 -5.27
CA VAL A 16 -15.72 -7.10 -4.85
C VAL A 16 -15.79 -8.15 -5.95
N THR A 17 -16.01 -7.73 -7.19
CA THR A 17 -15.98 -8.56 -8.40
C THR A 17 -15.91 -7.65 -9.64
N SER A 18 -15.54 -8.21 -10.78
CA SER A 18 -15.80 -7.65 -12.11
C SER A 18 -17.08 -8.24 -12.72
N MET A 19 -17.64 -7.53 -13.69
CA MET A 19 -18.77 -7.95 -14.53
C MET A 19 -18.46 -7.59 -15.98
N SER A 20 -17.99 -8.56 -16.77
CA SER A 20 -17.58 -8.35 -18.15
C SER A 20 -18.77 -8.06 -19.07
N ASP A 21 -19.93 -8.67 -18.80
CA ASP A 21 -21.19 -8.48 -19.51
C ASP A 21 -22.09 -7.36 -18.93
N ASP A 22 -21.56 -6.59 -17.98
CA ASP A 22 -22.24 -5.53 -17.23
C ASP A 22 -23.39 -5.97 -16.31
N ILE A 23 -23.64 -7.28 -16.18
CA ILE A 23 -24.82 -7.82 -15.48
C ILE A 23 -24.41 -8.83 -14.41
N HIS A 24 -23.53 -9.79 -14.73
CA HIS A 24 -23.20 -10.92 -13.88
C HIS A 24 -21.74 -10.87 -13.41
N SER A 25 -21.51 -11.29 -12.17
CA SER A 25 -20.16 -11.50 -11.64
C SER A 25 -19.40 -12.49 -12.52
N ASP A 26 -18.18 -12.13 -12.91
CA ASP A 26 -17.31 -13.02 -13.70
C ASP A 26 -16.88 -14.28 -12.93
N TYR A 27 -17.03 -14.30 -11.59
CA TYR A 27 -16.58 -15.39 -10.73
C TYR A 27 -17.72 -16.26 -10.19
N GLY A 28 -18.89 -15.67 -9.90
CA GLY A 28 -20.03 -16.40 -9.32
C GLY A 28 -21.33 -16.33 -10.14
N GLY A 29 -21.36 -15.55 -11.22
CA GLY A 29 -22.53 -15.41 -12.08
C GLY A 29 -23.71 -14.65 -11.47
N GLU A 30 -23.57 -14.06 -10.28
CA GLU A 30 -24.64 -13.32 -9.63
C GLU A 30 -24.79 -11.91 -10.18
N THR A 31 -26.03 -11.40 -10.18
CA THR A 31 -26.30 -9.98 -10.45
C THR A 31 -25.92 -9.10 -9.25
N LEU A 32 -25.81 -7.78 -9.46
CA LEU A 32 -25.55 -6.83 -8.36
C LEU A 32 -26.55 -6.97 -7.20
N GLU A 33 -27.84 -7.11 -7.50
CA GLU A 33 -28.87 -7.25 -6.46
C GLU A 33 -28.75 -8.58 -5.68
N ALA A 34 -28.37 -9.66 -6.36
CA ALA A 34 -28.06 -10.92 -5.70
C ALA A 34 -26.80 -10.82 -4.83
N LEU A 35 -25.76 -10.10 -5.28
CA LEU A 35 -24.55 -9.84 -4.49
C LEU A 35 -24.84 -9.01 -3.24
N LYS A 36 -25.67 -7.95 -3.36
CA LYS A 36 -26.09 -7.14 -2.21
C LYS A 36 -26.77 -7.99 -1.14
N LYS A 37 -27.66 -8.90 -1.56
CA LYS A 37 -28.35 -9.81 -0.64
C LYS A 37 -27.39 -10.85 -0.05
N ALA A 38 -26.52 -11.45 -0.86
CA ALA A 38 -25.59 -12.48 -0.42
C ALA A 38 -24.55 -11.94 0.58
N LYS A 39 -24.12 -10.69 0.43
CA LYS A 39 -23.16 -10.00 1.30
C LYS A 39 -23.81 -9.18 2.42
N ASP A 40 -25.14 -9.19 2.53
CA ASP A 40 -25.92 -8.35 3.43
C ASP A 40 -25.49 -6.86 3.39
N ASN A 41 -25.24 -6.36 2.18
CA ASN A 41 -24.73 -5.01 1.95
C ASN A 41 -25.49 -4.33 0.80
N PRO A 42 -26.51 -3.50 1.09
CA PRO A 42 -27.28 -2.82 0.05
C PRO A 42 -26.51 -1.71 -0.68
N ASN A 43 -25.36 -1.28 -0.15
CA ASN A 43 -24.61 -0.13 -0.66
C ASN A 43 -23.64 -0.49 -1.79
N LEU A 44 -23.53 -1.77 -2.17
CA LEU A 44 -22.68 -2.17 -3.30
C LEU A 44 -23.13 -1.46 -4.57
N ILE A 45 -22.17 -0.87 -5.28
CA ILE A 45 -22.41 -0.17 -6.54
C ILE A 45 -21.55 -0.73 -7.65
N ALA A 46 -22.07 -0.65 -8.87
CA ALA A 46 -21.29 -0.90 -10.07
C ALA A 46 -20.63 0.40 -10.54
N VAL A 47 -19.32 0.37 -10.75
CA VAL A 47 -18.52 1.51 -11.22
C VAL A 47 -17.79 1.16 -12.52
N THR A 48 -17.35 2.19 -13.23
CA THR A 48 -16.61 2.04 -14.49
C THR A 48 -15.14 1.72 -14.23
N PRO A 49 -14.40 1.18 -15.23
CA PRO A 49 -12.96 0.99 -15.12
C PRO A 49 -12.18 2.27 -14.80
N GLU A 50 -12.61 3.42 -15.32
CA GLU A 50 -11.99 4.72 -15.05
C GLU A 50 -12.10 5.07 -13.57
N ARG A 51 -13.27 4.84 -12.96
CA ARG A 51 -13.45 5.09 -11.52
C ARG A 51 -12.60 4.16 -10.66
N VAL A 52 -12.42 2.89 -11.06
CA VAL A 52 -11.50 1.98 -10.36
C VAL A 52 -10.06 2.47 -10.49
N ALA A 53 -9.64 2.96 -11.67
CA ALA A 53 -8.31 3.50 -11.86
C ALA A 53 -8.05 4.73 -10.95
N GLU A 54 -9.04 5.61 -10.77
CA GLU A 54 -8.96 6.72 -9.81
C GLU A 54 -8.75 6.22 -8.37
N LEU A 55 -9.58 5.27 -7.92
CA LEU A 55 -9.50 4.69 -6.58
C LEU A 55 -8.15 3.99 -6.33
N VAL A 56 -7.65 3.27 -7.33
CA VAL A 56 -6.33 2.62 -7.30
C VAL A 56 -5.22 3.67 -7.17
N ASN A 57 -5.28 4.77 -7.93
CA ASN A 57 -4.30 5.83 -7.85
C ASN A 57 -4.33 6.55 -6.49
N GLU A 58 -5.50 6.81 -5.94
CA GLU A 58 -5.69 7.40 -4.61
C GLU A 58 -5.10 6.47 -3.53
N HIS A 59 -5.45 5.19 -3.56
CA HIS A 59 -4.94 4.20 -2.59
C HIS A 59 -3.43 4.00 -2.71
N ARG A 60 -2.90 3.92 -3.93
CA ARG A 60 -1.45 3.88 -4.19
C ARG A 60 -0.75 5.12 -3.62
N ALA A 61 -1.29 6.31 -3.84
CA ALA A 61 -0.70 7.55 -3.31
C ALA A 61 -0.74 7.60 -1.78
N MET A 62 -1.81 7.10 -1.16
CA MET A 62 -1.93 6.97 0.29
C MET A 62 -0.84 6.03 0.85
N LEU A 63 -0.71 4.83 0.29
CA LEU A 63 0.32 3.86 0.72
C LEU A 63 1.74 4.40 0.57
N ASN A 64 2.03 5.09 -0.53
CA ASN A 64 3.34 5.69 -0.77
C ASN A 64 3.68 6.81 0.22
N LYS A 65 2.67 7.43 0.85
CA LYS A 65 2.84 8.50 1.85
C LYS A 65 2.63 8.01 3.28
N ALA A 66 2.35 6.74 3.48
CA ALA A 66 2.19 6.18 4.81
C ALA A 66 3.47 6.42 5.63
N PRO A 67 3.33 6.71 6.95
CA PRO A 67 4.46 6.81 7.86
C PRO A 67 5.32 5.54 7.84
N PHE A 68 6.58 5.69 8.26
CA PHE A 68 7.42 4.54 8.51
C PHE A 68 7.06 3.89 9.85
N GLU A 69 7.13 2.58 9.88
CA GLU A 69 6.89 1.76 11.07
C GLU A 69 8.22 1.22 11.56
N GLU A 70 8.43 1.24 12.89
CA GLU A 70 9.61 0.65 13.48
C GLU A 70 9.51 -0.88 13.43
N ILE A 71 10.59 -1.51 13.02
CA ILE A 71 10.75 -2.96 12.98
C ILE A 71 11.95 -3.35 13.83
N ASP A 72 12.02 -4.62 14.21
CA ASP A 72 13.22 -5.15 14.87
C ASP A 72 14.35 -5.44 13.88
N GLU A 73 15.52 -5.72 14.44
CA GLU A 73 16.73 -6.03 13.68
C GLU A 73 16.59 -7.34 12.89
N GLU A 74 15.93 -8.35 13.46
CA GLU A 74 15.68 -9.65 12.82
C GLU A 74 14.90 -9.46 11.53
N ARG A 75 13.76 -8.74 11.59
CA ARG A 75 12.93 -8.42 10.43
C ARG A 75 13.72 -7.68 9.35
N TYR A 76 14.57 -6.71 9.72
CA TYR A 76 15.35 -5.93 8.77
C TYR A 76 16.32 -6.81 7.98
N TYR A 77 17.04 -7.70 8.66
CA TYR A 77 18.00 -8.60 8.00
C TYR A 77 17.31 -9.75 7.27
N ASP A 78 16.22 -10.28 7.80
CA ASP A 78 15.41 -11.31 7.14
C ASP A 78 14.95 -10.86 5.75
N VAL A 79 14.39 -9.65 5.63
CA VAL A 79 13.91 -9.14 4.33
C VAL A 79 15.05 -8.70 3.41
N MET A 80 16.24 -8.42 3.95
CA MET A 80 17.44 -8.10 3.17
C MET A 80 18.07 -9.37 2.57
N ASP A 81 18.09 -10.46 3.33
CA ASP A 81 18.78 -11.71 2.99
C ASP A 81 17.88 -12.72 2.26
N CYS A 82 16.56 -12.61 2.38
CA CYS A 82 15.59 -13.48 1.71
C CYS A 82 15.71 -13.41 0.18
N LEU A 83 15.84 -12.20 -0.37
CA LEU A 83 16.00 -11.97 -1.81
C LEU A 83 16.95 -10.79 -2.04
N PRO A 84 17.76 -10.80 -3.12
CA PRO A 84 18.59 -9.66 -3.48
C PRO A 84 17.74 -8.37 -3.53
N PRO A 85 18.14 -7.31 -2.81
CA PRO A 85 17.38 -6.06 -2.81
C PRO A 85 17.17 -5.53 -4.22
N ALA A 86 15.93 -5.14 -4.54
CA ALA A 86 15.59 -4.57 -5.85
C ALA A 86 16.37 -3.28 -6.13
N ARG A 87 16.73 -2.56 -5.05
CA ARG A 87 17.63 -1.41 -5.10
C ARG A 87 18.31 -1.19 -3.76
N MET A 88 19.64 -1.20 -3.76
CA MET A 88 20.48 -0.95 -2.59
C MET A 88 20.87 0.53 -2.48
N LEU A 89 20.83 1.08 -1.26
CA LEU A 89 21.31 2.41 -0.88
C LEU A 89 22.21 2.32 0.37
N HIS A 90 22.82 3.42 0.80
CA HIS A 90 23.56 3.43 2.06
C HIS A 90 22.57 3.41 3.24
N ASN A 91 22.68 2.40 4.11
CA ASN A 91 21.80 2.13 5.27
C ASN A 91 20.32 2.02 4.93
N ALA A 92 19.97 1.77 3.67
CA ALA A 92 18.61 1.64 3.22
C ALA A 92 18.53 0.76 1.97
N PHE A 93 17.41 0.12 1.73
CA PHE A 93 17.20 -0.68 0.53
C PHE A 93 15.72 -0.88 0.25
N PHE A 94 15.43 -1.25 -1.00
CA PHE A 94 14.13 -1.76 -1.41
C PHE A 94 14.19 -3.29 -1.45
N VAL A 95 13.23 -3.95 -0.80
CA VAL A 95 13.10 -5.42 -0.81
C VAL A 95 12.97 -5.93 -2.26
N GLY A 96 13.42 -7.16 -2.53
CA GLY A 96 13.49 -7.73 -3.89
C GLY A 96 12.17 -7.83 -4.64
N GLU A 97 11.04 -7.86 -3.94
CA GLU A 97 9.70 -8.05 -4.53
C GLU A 97 8.74 -6.92 -4.15
N CYS A 98 7.87 -6.55 -5.09
CA CYS A 98 6.71 -5.71 -4.81
C CYS A 98 5.48 -6.59 -4.55
N TYR A 99 4.73 -6.24 -3.51
CA TYR A 99 3.45 -6.90 -3.21
C TYR A 99 2.26 -6.12 -3.77
N GLN A 100 2.41 -4.82 -4.01
CA GLN A 100 1.31 -3.96 -4.43
C GLN A 100 1.77 -2.84 -5.39
N TYR A 101 1.21 -2.84 -6.60
CA TYR A 101 1.53 -1.89 -7.66
C TYR A 101 3.05 -1.85 -7.98
N ASP A 102 3.62 -0.65 -8.04
CA ASP A 102 5.06 -0.37 -8.13
C ASP A 102 5.65 0.07 -6.77
N LEU A 103 4.92 -0.15 -5.67
CA LEU A 103 5.38 0.16 -4.33
C LEU A 103 6.09 -1.05 -3.73
N TYR A 104 7.32 -0.80 -3.31
CA TYR A 104 8.18 -1.80 -2.69
C TYR A 104 8.29 -1.49 -1.20
N PRO A 105 8.39 -2.53 -0.35
CA PRO A 105 8.88 -2.33 1.01
C PRO A 105 10.26 -1.66 0.95
N PHE A 106 10.38 -0.54 1.64
CA PHE A 106 11.57 0.28 1.75
C PHE A 106 12.02 0.26 3.20
N CYS A 107 13.19 -0.33 3.43
CA CYS A 107 13.75 -0.51 4.76
C CYS A 107 14.94 0.41 4.94
N PHE A 108 15.11 0.99 6.12
CA PHE A 108 16.29 1.78 6.46
C PHE A 108 16.66 1.67 7.93
N LYS A 109 17.92 1.99 8.22
CA LYS A 109 18.48 2.04 9.56
C LYS A 109 18.97 3.44 9.87
N ILE A 110 18.55 4.00 11.01
CA ILE A 110 19.00 5.30 11.50
C ILE A 110 19.03 5.32 13.03
N GLY A 111 20.07 5.90 13.62
CA GLY A 111 20.18 6.00 15.09
C GLY A 111 20.22 4.67 15.84
N GLY A 112 20.57 3.56 15.16
CA GLY A 112 20.54 2.21 15.74
C GLY A 112 19.17 1.54 15.71
N ARG A 113 18.15 2.19 15.15
CA ARG A 113 16.78 1.68 14.98
C ARG A 113 16.53 1.32 13.51
N PHE A 114 15.55 0.44 13.28
CA PHE A 114 15.21 -0.10 11.97
C PHE A 114 13.76 0.24 11.65
N PHE A 115 13.50 0.59 10.39
CA PHE A 115 12.18 1.02 9.96
C PHE A 115 11.83 0.42 8.60
N GLU A 116 10.54 0.20 8.38
CA GLU A 116 9.99 -0.10 7.06
C GLU A 116 8.88 0.89 6.67
N GLY A 117 8.68 1.04 5.37
CA GLY A 117 7.49 1.65 4.80
C GLY A 117 7.34 1.26 3.34
N ARG A 118 6.40 1.88 2.64
CA ARG A 118 6.18 1.61 1.22
C ARG A 118 6.56 2.82 0.39
N ARG A 119 7.42 2.63 -0.60
CA ARG A 119 7.81 3.68 -1.55
C ARG A 119 7.88 3.14 -2.98
N ALA A 120 7.60 4.00 -3.95
CA ALA A 120 7.86 3.67 -5.34
C ALA A 120 9.36 3.45 -5.54
N ILE A 121 9.74 2.36 -6.20
CA ILE A 121 11.15 2.01 -6.44
C ILE A 121 11.91 3.08 -7.26
N SER A 122 11.17 3.83 -8.06
CA SER A 122 11.66 4.95 -8.87
C SER A 122 11.93 6.23 -8.07
N THR A 123 11.56 6.29 -6.79
CA THR A 123 11.78 7.47 -5.94
C THR A 123 13.26 7.84 -5.90
N PRO A 124 13.66 9.09 -6.22
CA PRO A 124 15.06 9.50 -6.18
C PRO A 124 15.69 9.33 -4.80
N LYS A 125 16.99 9.03 -4.74
CA LYS A 125 17.68 8.79 -3.46
C LYS A 125 17.65 10.02 -2.55
N GLU A 126 17.71 11.21 -3.13
CA GLU A 126 17.69 12.48 -2.42
C GLU A 126 16.37 12.67 -1.68
N VAL A 127 15.25 12.34 -2.34
CA VAL A 127 13.91 12.42 -1.75
C VAL A 127 13.79 11.42 -0.60
N LEU A 128 14.24 10.18 -0.78
CA LEU A 128 14.21 9.16 0.28
C LEU A 128 15.00 9.58 1.51
N TYR A 129 16.21 10.12 1.34
CA TYR A 129 17.02 10.57 2.46
C TYR A 129 16.45 11.80 3.16
N THR A 130 15.82 12.72 2.43
CA THR A 130 15.07 13.82 3.04
C THR A 130 13.91 13.29 3.88
N GLU A 131 13.12 12.36 3.36
CA GLU A 131 12.00 11.76 4.12
C GLU A 131 12.46 11.02 5.38
N ILE A 132 13.54 10.23 5.29
CA ILE A 132 14.13 9.53 6.44
C ILE A 132 14.54 10.54 7.52
N LYS A 133 15.21 11.62 7.11
CA LYS A 133 15.68 12.66 8.03
C LYS A 133 14.49 13.35 8.71
N ASP A 134 13.52 13.81 7.93
CA ASP A 134 12.36 14.52 8.44
C ASP A 134 11.54 13.64 9.40
N PHE A 135 11.38 12.35 9.07
CA PHE A 135 10.75 11.37 9.95
C PHE A 135 11.50 11.23 11.28
N PHE A 136 12.81 11.00 11.24
CA PHE A 136 13.61 10.77 12.44
C PHE A 136 13.70 12.01 13.34
N ASP A 137 13.82 13.20 12.74
CA ASP A 137 13.81 14.47 13.46
C ASP A 137 12.47 14.68 14.19
N ASN A 138 11.35 14.29 13.58
CA ASN A 138 10.03 14.36 14.21
C ASN A 138 9.82 13.31 15.30
N LEU A 139 10.36 12.10 15.11
CA LEU A 139 10.32 11.03 16.10
C LEU A 139 11.04 11.46 17.38
N ILE A 140 12.27 11.96 17.29
CA ILE A 140 13.04 12.46 18.44
C ILE A 140 12.31 13.60 19.16
N LYS A 141 11.74 14.55 18.42
CA LYS A 141 10.96 15.65 19.02
C LYS A 141 9.77 15.11 19.82
N SER A 142 9.02 14.17 19.25
CA SER A 142 7.85 13.57 19.93
C SER A 142 8.23 12.82 21.21
N GLU A 143 9.39 12.16 21.23
CA GLU A 143 9.93 11.46 22.40
C GLU A 143 10.46 12.44 23.47
N THR A 144 10.92 13.62 23.06
CA THR A 144 11.43 14.66 23.96
C THR A 144 10.29 15.47 24.59
N ASP A 145 9.28 15.83 23.81
CA ASP A 145 8.12 16.61 24.26
C ASP A 145 7.13 15.77 25.09
N GLY A 146 7.22 14.45 24.99
CA GLY A 146 6.41 13.49 25.77
C GLY A 146 6.98 13.13 27.15
N ASN A 147 8.12 13.73 27.56
CA ASN A 147 8.77 13.53 28.86
C ASN A 147 8.66 14.76 29.77
#